data_AF-A0A8C9H0B1-F1
#
_entry.id   AF-A0A8C9H0B1-F1
#
_cell.length_a   1.000
_cell.length_b   1.000
_cell.length_c   1.000
_cell.angle_alpha   90.00
_cell.angle_beta   90.00
_cell.angle_gamma   90.00
#
_symmetry.space_group_name_H-M   'P 1'
#
loop_
_entity.id
_entity.type
_entity.pdbx_description
1 polymer ?
#
loop_
_entity_poly.entity_id
_entity_poly.type
_entity_poly.pdbx_seq_one_letter_code
_entity_poly.pdbx_strand_id
1 'polypeptide(L)'
;MALSMPLNGLKEEDKEPLIELFVKAGSDGESIGNCPFSQRLFMILWLKGVVFSVTTVDLKRKPADLQNLAPGTHPPFITFNSEVKTDVNKIEEFLEEVLCPPKYLKLSPKHPESNTAGMDIFAKFSAYIKNSRPEANEALERGLLKTLQKLDEYLNSPLPDEIDENSMEDIKFSTRKFLDGNEMTLADCNLLPKLHIVKVGLRG
;
A
#
# COMPACT_ATOMS: atom_id res chain seq x y z
N MET A 1 -27.11 6.97 54.01
CA MET A 1 -25.77 6.63 53.49
C MET A 1 -25.97 6.08 52.08
N ALA A 2 -25.67 6.89 51.06
CA ALA A 2 -25.75 6.46 49.67
C ALA A 2 -24.39 5.88 49.27
N LEU A 3 -24.37 4.61 48.89
CA LEU A 3 -23.19 3.94 48.35
C LEU A 3 -23.02 4.42 46.90
N SER A 4 -22.03 5.27 46.65
CA SER A 4 -21.57 5.61 45.30
C SER A 4 -20.71 4.46 44.78
N MET A 5 -21.22 3.70 43.80
CA MET A 5 -20.43 2.75 43.03
C MET A 5 -19.50 3.51 42.06
N PRO A 6 -18.22 3.11 41.90
CA PRO A 6 -17.36 3.67 40.87
C PRO A 6 -17.82 3.19 39.49
N LEU A 7 -17.99 4.14 38.56
CA LEU A 7 -18.32 3.84 37.17
C LEU A 7 -17.11 3.18 36.48
N ASN A 8 -17.32 1.90 36.13
CA ASN A 8 -16.70 1.12 35.05
C ASN A 8 -15.25 1.42 34.62
N GLY A 9 -14.39 0.44 34.91
CA GLY A 9 -13.17 0.17 34.16
C GLY A 9 -13.47 -0.37 32.76
N LEU A 10 -13.52 0.52 31.77
CA LEU A 10 -13.18 0.14 30.40
C LEU A 10 -11.68 -0.14 30.37
N LYS A 11 -11.28 -1.37 30.07
CA LYS A 11 -9.89 -1.67 29.74
C LYS A 11 -9.51 -0.79 28.56
N GLU A 12 -8.33 -0.16 28.61
CA GLU A 12 -7.82 0.65 27.48
C GLU A 12 -7.77 -0.12 26.15
N GLU A 13 -7.78 -1.46 26.20
CA GLU A 13 -7.79 -2.38 25.05
C GLU A 13 -9.05 -2.29 24.15
N ASP A 14 -10.16 -1.69 24.61
CA ASP A 14 -11.40 -1.58 23.83
C ASP A 14 -11.59 -0.25 23.09
N LYS A 15 -10.70 0.73 23.27
CA LYS A 15 -10.81 1.98 22.50
C LYS A 15 -10.34 1.76 21.06
N GLU A 16 -11.19 2.08 20.10
CA GLU A 16 -10.77 2.14 18.70
C GLU A 16 -9.65 3.18 18.53
N PRO A 17 -8.58 2.84 17.80
CA PRO A 17 -7.48 3.77 17.60
C PRO A 17 -7.94 4.95 16.76
N LEU A 18 -7.52 6.16 17.14
CA LEU A 18 -7.71 7.34 16.31
C LEU A 18 -6.62 7.36 15.24
N ILE A 19 -7.00 7.09 14.00
CA ILE A 19 -6.09 7.06 12.85
C ILE A 19 -6.48 8.17 11.88
N GLU A 20 -5.49 9.00 11.53
CA GLU A 20 -5.62 9.99 10.45
C GLU A 20 -4.47 9.79 9.46
N LEU A 21 -4.83 9.65 8.19
CA LEU A 21 -3.89 9.50 7.08
C LEU A 21 -3.75 10.84 6.36
N PHE A 22 -2.51 11.35 6.31
CA PHE A 22 -2.17 12.57 5.59
C PHE A 22 -1.62 12.22 4.21
N VAL A 23 -2.33 12.59 3.16
CA VAL A 23 -1.96 12.29 1.77
C VAL A 23 -1.60 13.55 1.01
N LYS A 24 -0.86 13.40 -0.08
CA LYS A 24 -0.54 14.54 -0.96
C LYS A 24 -1.80 15.05 -1.64
N ALA A 25 -2.05 16.36 -1.59
CA ALA A 25 -3.14 16.98 -2.34
C ALA A 25 -2.89 17.01 -3.86
N GLY A 26 -3.97 17.05 -4.63
CA GLY A 26 -3.99 17.24 -6.07
C GLY A 26 -3.55 18.65 -6.48
N SER A 27 -3.59 18.92 -7.78
CA SER A 27 -3.20 20.23 -8.32
C SER A 27 -4.14 21.38 -7.90
N ASP A 28 -5.38 21.04 -7.54
CA ASP A 28 -6.38 21.95 -6.99
C ASP A 28 -6.15 22.27 -5.50
N GLY A 29 -5.26 21.53 -4.82
CA GLY A 29 -4.98 21.70 -3.40
C GLY A 29 -6.00 21.03 -2.47
N GLU A 30 -7.04 20.39 -3.01
CA GLU A 30 -8.15 19.81 -2.24
C GLU A 30 -8.30 18.31 -2.47
N SER A 31 -8.24 17.86 -3.73
CA SER A 31 -8.43 16.46 -4.09
C SER A 31 -7.25 15.58 -3.70
N ILE A 32 -7.41 14.25 -3.79
CA ILE A 32 -6.32 13.30 -3.60
C ILE A 32 -5.36 13.39 -4.79
N GLY A 33 -4.09 13.66 -4.51
CA GLY A 33 -3.05 13.77 -5.53
C GLY A 33 -2.51 12.42 -6.02
N ASN A 34 -1.82 12.45 -7.16
CA ASN A 34 -1.14 11.28 -7.70
C ASN A 34 0.10 10.93 -6.86
N CYS A 35 -0.07 10.02 -5.90
CA CYS A 35 1.00 9.49 -5.06
C CYS A 35 0.77 7.99 -4.78
N PRO A 36 1.59 7.09 -5.38
CA PRO A 36 1.40 5.65 -5.19
C PRO A 36 1.60 5.22 -3.74
N PHE A 37 2.43 5.94 -2.98
CA PHE A 37 2.66 5.69 -1.57
C PHE A 37 1.47 6.07 -0.69
N SER A 38 0.78 7.18 -1.02
CA SER A 38 -0.44 7.59 -0.30
C SER A 38 -1.55 6.56 -0.54
N GLN A 39 -1.70 6.12 -1.78
CA GLN A 39 -2.68 5.10 -2.15
C GLN A 39 -2.37 3.75 -1.49
N ARG A 40 -1.09 3.35 -1.37
CA ARG A 40 -0.68 2.14 -0.63
C ARG A 40 -1.20 2.15 0.81
N LEU A 41 -0.91 3.22 1.57
CA LEU A 41 -1.34 3.31 2.97
C LEU A 41 -2.87 3.39 3.11
N PHE A 42 -3.54 4.08 2.19
CA PHE A 42 -5.00 4.10 2.15
C PHE A 42 -5.57 2.69 1.97
N MET A 43 -5.04 1.92 1.00
CA MET A 43 -5.49 0.55 0.74
C MET A 43 -5.28 -0.36 1.95
N ILE A 44 -4.16 -0.22 2.66
CA ILE A 44 -3.87 -1.00 3.87
C ILE A 44 -4.91 -0.71 4.96
N LEU A 45 -5.15 0.57 5.29
CA LEU A 45 -6.13 0.95 6.31
C LEU A 45 -7.55 0.50 5.92
N TRP A 46 -7.89 0.62 4.64
CA TRP A 46 -9.17 0.14 4.11
C TRP A 46 -9.33 -1.38 4.27
N LEU A 47 -8.30 -2.17 3.92
CA LEU A 47 -8.35 -3.63 4.03
C LEU A 47 -8.31 -4.12 5.48
N LYS A 48 -7.69 -3.36 6.39
CA LYS A 48 -7.76 -3.62 7.83
C LYS A 48 -9.18 -3.45 8.38
N GLY A 49 -10.06 -2.74 7.69
CA GLY A 49 -11.43 -2.49 8.14
C GLY A 49 -11.50 -1.57 9.36
N VAL A 50 -10.46 -0.75 9.59
CA VAL A 50 -10.40 0.22 10.68
C VAL A 50 -11.06 1.53 10.26
N VAL A 51 -11.64 2.27 11.21
CA VAL A 51 -12.11 3.63 10.96
C VAL A 51 -10.92 4.58 10.96
N PHE A 52 -10.79 5.38 9.91
CA PHE A 52 -9.73 6.38 9.80
C PHE A 52 -10.22 7.61 9.02
N SER A 53 -9.63 8.77 9.29
CA SER A 53 -9.83 9.99 8.49
C SER A 53 -8.71 10.17 7.47
N VAL A 54 -8.99 10.93 6.41
CA VAL A 54 -8.02 11.28 5.37
C VAL A 54 -7.96 12.78 5.23
N THR A 55 -6.75 13.33 5.35
CA THR A 55 -6.49 14.75 5.20
C THR A 55 -5.53 14.97 4.04
N THR A 56 -5.95 15.77 3.06
CA THR A 56 -5.11 16.15 1.93
C THR A 56 -4.20 17.31 2.31
N VAL A 57 -2.94 17.23 1.90
CA VAL A 57 -1.89 18.20 2.27
C VAL A 57 -1.41 18.92 1.02
N ASP A 58 -1.76 20.21 0.91
CA ASP A 58 -1.17 21.12 -0.07
C ASP A 58 0.24 21.53 0.37
N LEU A 59 1.25 21.03 -0.36
CA LEU A 59 2.66 21.34 -0.11
C LEU A 59 3.03 22.79 -0.39
N LYS A 60 2.24 23.52 -1.18
CA LYS A 60 2.46 24.95 -1.46
C LYS A 60 1.87 25.85 -0.38
N ARG A 61 0.83 25.38 0.31
CA ARG A 61 0.08 26.13 1.32
C ARG A 61 -0.07 25.29 2.60
N LYS A 62 1.05 24.79 3.13
CA LYS A 62 1.04 23.90 4.31
C LYS A 62 0.54 24.67 5.54
N PRO A 63 -0.61 24.30 6.15
CA PRO A 63 -1.13 24.97 7.34
C PRO A 63 -0.13 24.92 8.50
N ALA A 64 -0.11 25.96 9.35
CA ALA A 64 0.81 26.04 10.48
C ALA A 64 0.67 24.85 11.44
N ASP A 65 -0.56 24.42 11.69
CA ASP A 65 -0.85 23.27 12.56
C ASP A 65 -0.19 21.98 12.04
N LEU A 66 -0.20 21.78 10.71
CA LEU A 66 0.45 20.64 10.08
C LEU A 66 1.97 20.74 10.10
N GLN A 67 2.53 21.95 10.07
CA GLN A 67 3.98 22.15 10.25
C GLN A 67 4.40 21.79 11.67
N ASN A 68 3.58 22.12 12.68
CA ASN A 68 3.86 21.79 14.07
C ASN A 68 3.67 20.30 14.36
N LEU A 69 2.66 19.68 13.75
CA LEU A 69 2.39 18.24 13.90
C LEU A 69 3.56 17.40 13.36
N ALA A 70 4.01 17.69 12.13
CA ALA A 70 5.08 16.93 11.47
C ALA A 70 6.06 17.88 10.76
N PRO A 71 7.04 18.46 11.50
CA PRO A 71 8.00 19.41 10.97
C PRO A 71 8.90 18.74 9.92
N GLY A 72 8.98 19.33 8.73
CA GLY A 72 9.80 18.81 7.63
C GLY A 72 9.32 17.48 7.00
N THR A 73 8.23 16.89 7.49
CA THR A 73 7.69 15.65 6.93
C THR A 73 6.88 15.93 5.66
N HIS A 74 7.16 15.16 4.61
CA HIS A 74 6.36 15.11 3.40
C HIS A 74 5.33 13.98 3.48
N PRO A 75 4.11 14.17 2.99
CA PRO A 75 3.13 13.11 2.86
C PRO A 75 3.61 12.01 1.89
N PRO A 76 3.22 10.75 2.12
CA PRO A 76 2.26 10.34 3.13
C PRO A 76 2.87 10.09 4.53
N PHE A 77 2.08 10.37 5.56
CA PHE A 77 2.34 9.99 6.95
C PHE A 77 1.01 9.75 7.67
N ILE A 78 1.03 9.16 8.86
CA ILE A 78 -0.18 8.98 9.67
C ILE A 78 0.01 9.58 11.06
N THR A 79 -1.09 9.92 11.73
CA THR A 79 -1.13 9.94 13.19
C THR A 79 -1.88 8.74 13.69
N PHE A 80 -1.33 8.06 14.68
CA PHE A 80 -1.97 6.95 15.40
C PHE A 80 -2.06 7.33 16.87
N ASN A 81 -3.28 7.54 17.38
CA ASN A 81 -3.52 8.05 18.73
C ASN A 81 -2.70 9.33 19.03
N SER A 82 -2.67 10.26 18.07
CA SER A 82 -1.89 11.51 18.09
C SER A 82 -0.37 11.37 17.96
N GLU A 83 0.16 10.15 17.84
CA GLU A 83 1.59 9.94 17.56
C GLU A 83 1.84 9.92 16.05
N VAL A 84 2.74 10.78 15.57
CA VAL A 84 3.10 10.84 14.15
C VAL A 84 4.00 9.67 13.78
N LYS A 85 3.60 8.92 12.76
CA LYS A 85 4.42 7.89 12.12
C LYS A 85 4.76 8.32 10.69
N THR A 86 6.04 8.25 10.35
CA THR A 86 6.60 8.62 9.05
C THR A 86 7.30 7.41 8.42
N ASP A 87 7.68 7.51 7.14
CA ASP A 87 8.22 6.41 6.33
C ASP A 87 7.16 5.34 6.03
N VAL A 88 6.86 5.17 4.74
CA VAL A 88 5.77 4.31 4.26
C VAL A 88 5.97 2.85 4.68
N ASN A 89 7.21 2.35 4.66
CA ASN A 89 7.46 0.95 5.00
C ASN A 89 7.34 0.75 6.51
N LYS A 90 7.86 1.69 7.32
CA LYS A 90 7.71 1.63 8.78
C LYS A 90 6.25 1.77 9.22
N ILE A 91 5.48 2.62 8.54
CA ILE A 91 4.04 2.74 8.81
C ILE A 91 3.33 1.42 8.49
N GLU A 92 3.64 0.80 7.36
CA GLU A 92 3.06 -0.51 7.00
C GLU A 92 3.39 -1.58 8.04
N GLU A 93 4.66 -1.73 8.42
CA GLU A 93 5.11 -2.67 9.45
C GLU A 93 4.36 -2.44 10.77
N PHE A 94 4.28 -1.18 11.20
CA PHE A 94 3.56 -0.78 12.41
C PHE A 94 2.06 -1.11 12.34
N LEU A 95 1.39 -0.80 11.21
CA LEU A 95 -0.03 -1.07 11.04
C LEU A 95 -0.31 -2.57 11.00
N GLU A 96 0.55 -3.38 10.39
CA GLU A 96 0.41 -4.83 10.37
C GLU A 96 0.58 -5.46 11.75
N GLU A 97 1.53 -4.94 12.55
CA GLU A 97 1.78 -5.38 13.92
C GLU A 97 0.65 -5.01 14.88
N VAL A 98 0.21 -3.74 14.85
CA VAL A 98 -0.77 -3.21 15.81
C VAL A 98 -2.20 -3.57 15.44
N LEU A 99 -2.54 -3.56 14.15
CA LEU A 99 -3.86 -3.94 13.66
C LEU A 99 -3.85 -5.41 13.25
N CYS A 100 -3.70 -6.32 14.21
CA CYS A 100 -3.55 -7.76 13.97
C CYS A 100 -4.78 -8.59 14.42
N PRO A 101 -4.84 -9.89 14.05
CA PRO A 101 -5.88 -10.80 14.53
C PRO A 101 -5.91 -10.92 16.06
N PRO A 102 -7.08 -11.20 16.67
CA PRO A 102 -8.34 -11.62 16.04
C PRO A 102 -9.22 -10.46 15.55
N LYS A 103 -8.90 -9.21 15.91
CA LYS A 103 -9.76 -8.04 15.61
C LYS A 103 -9.65 -7.57 14.16
N TYR A 104 -8.45 -7.65 13.57
CA TYR A 104 -8.18 -7.18 12.22
C TYR A 104 -7.55 -8.25 11.35
N LEU A 105 -7.74 -8.15 10.03
CA LEU A 105 -7.20 -9.10 9.07
C LEU A 105 -5.67 -9.02 9.01
N LYS A 106 -4.98 -10.17 8.93
CA LYS A 106 -3.55 -10.24 8.60
C LYS A 106 -3.37 -10.02 7.10
N LEU A 107 -2.57 -9.04 6.69
CA LEU A 107 -2.39 -8.67 5.28
C LEU A 107 -1.03 -9.11 4.73
N SER A 108 -0.10 -9.54 5.60
CA SER A 108 1.19 -10.08 5.19
C SER A 108 1.01 -11.28 4.26
N PRO A 109 1.65 -11.28 3.07
CA PRO A 109 1.58 -12.42 2.17
C PRO A 109 2.24 -13.65 2.79
N LYS A 110 1.74 -14.82 2.40
CA LYS A 110 2.26 -16.13 2.77
C LYS A 110 3.53 -16.47 2.00
N HIS A 111 3.58 -16.14 0.71
CA HIS A 111 4.70 -16.48 -0.16
C HIS A 111 5.67 -15.29 -0.24
N PRO A 112 6.95 -15.45 0.15
CA PRO A 112 7.94 -14.36 0.11
C PRO A 112 8.12 -13.75 -1.29
N GLU A 113 7.95 -14.55 -2.34
CA GLU A 113 8.04 -14.12 -3.75
C GLU A 113 6.99 -13.07 -4.11
N SER A 114 5.81 -13.11 -3.48
CA SER A 114 4.75 -12.12 -3.68
C SER A 114 5.22 -10.70 -3.37
N ASN A 115 6.10 -10.54 -2.37
CA ASN A 115 6.64 -9.23 -1.98
C ASN A 115 7.62 -8.64 -2.99
N THR A 116 8.28 -9.48 -3.80
CA THR A 116 9.33 -9.06 -4.72
C THR A 116 8.85 -9.06 -6.18
N ALA A 117 7.76 -9.75 -6.49
CA ALA A 117 7.10 -9.72 -7.79
C ALA A 117 6.79 -8.29 -8.25
N GLY A 118 7.35 -7.89 -9.39
CA GLY A 118 7.11 -6.58 -10.00
C GLY A 118 7.72 -5.37 -9.27
N MET A 119 8.57 -5.57 -8.25
CA MET A 119 9.11 -4.47 -7.44
C MET A 119 9.96 -3.45 -8.23
N ASP A 120 10.58 -3.89 -9.33
CA ASP A 120 11.47 -3.08 -10.17
C ASP A 120 10.77 -2.38 -11.35
N ILE A 121 9.51 -2.74 -11.64
CA ILE A 121 8.73 -2.19 -12.76
C ILE A 121 8.66 -0.67 -12.70
N PHE A 122 8.34 -0.11 -11.53
CA PHE A 122 8.15 1.34 -11.40
C PHE A 122 9.45 2.12 -11.62
N ALA A 123 10.60 1.56 -11.22
CA ALA A 123 11.90 2.16 -11.46
C ALA A 123 12.27 2.12 -12.95
N LYS A 124 12.03 1.00 -13.65
CA LYS A 124 12.24 0.88 -15.10
C LYS A 124 11.32 1.81 -15.89
N PHE A 125 10.05 1.88 -15.51
CA PHE A 125 9.09 2.82 -16.09
C PHE A 125 9.53 4.27 -15.89
N SER A 126 9.96 4.62 -14.68
CA SER A 126 10.45 5.98 -14.38
C SER A 126 11.67 6.36 -15.22
N ALA A 127 12.59 5.42 -15.45
CA ALA A 127 13.75 5.64 -16.31
C ALA A 127 13.34 5.80 -17.78
N TYR A 128 12.40 4.99 -18.26
CA TYR A 128 11.87 5.04 -19.62
C TYR A 128 11.15 6.38 -19.90
N ILE A 129 10.15 6.75 -19.10
CA ILE A 129 9.30 7.92 -19.38
C ILE A 129 10.03 9.26 -19.23
N LYS A 130 11.10 9.31 -18.42
CA LYS A 130 11.93 10.51 -18.22
C LYS A 130 13.10 10.59 -19.21
N ASN A 131 13.26 9.59 -20.08
CA ASN A 131 14.35 9.56 -21.03
C ASN A 131 14.21 10.68 -22.07
N SER A 132 15.26 11.48 -22.25
CA SER A 132 15.34 12.50 -23.28
C SER A 132 16.28 12.12 -24.43
N ARG A 133 16.91 10.93 -24.37
CA ARG A 133 17.94 10.47 -25.32
C ARG A 133 17.38 9.39 -26.25
N PRO A 134 17.13 9.68 -27.54
CA PRO A 134 16.52 8.72 -28.47
C PRO A 134 17.28 7.39 -28.56
N GLU A 135 18.61 7.43 -28.52
CA GLU A 135 19.47 6.24 -28.62
C GLU A 135 19.33 5.26 -27.44
N ALA A 136 18.85 5.72 -26.29
CA ALA A 136 18.63 4.88 -25.11
C ALA A 136 17.21 4.28 -25.07
N ASN A 137 16.30 4.76 -25.92
CA ASN A 137 14.87 4.49 -25.80
C ASN A 137 14.54 2.99 -25.93
N GLU A 138 15.07 2.34 -26.97
CA GLU A 138 14.84 0.92 -27.24
C GLU A 138 15.37 0.03 -26.10
N ALA A 139 16.51 0.39 -25.51
CA ALA A 139 17.09 -0.37 -24.40
C ALA A 139 16.25 -0.23 -23.12
N LEU A 140 15.73 0.96 -22.83
CA LEU A 140 14.88 1.22 -21.67
C LEU A 140 13.50 0.58 -21.80
N GLU A 141 12.88 0.67 -22.98
CA GLU A 141 11.61 0.01 -23.28
C GLU A 141 11.72 -1.50 -23.11
N ARG A 142 12.76 -2.11 -23.70
CA ARG A 142 13.04 -3.55 -23.53
C ARG A 142 13.25 -3.93 -22.06
N GLY A 143 13.92 -3.06 -21.30
CA GLY A 143 14.11 -3.22 -19.87
C GLY A 143 12.79 -3.24 -19.10
N LEU A 144 11.87 -2.33 -19.42
CA LEU A 144 10.52 -2.27 -18.84
C LEU A 144 9.69 -3.50 -19.23
N LEU A 145 9.64 -3.85 -20.52
CA LEU A 145 8.91 -5.03 -21.01
C LEU A 145 9.38 -6.31 -20.33
N LYS A 146 10.69 -6.47 -20.12
CA LYS A 146 11.24 -7.63 -19.39
C LYS A 146 10.74 -7.71 -17.94
N THR A 147 10.59 -6.57 -17.25
CA THR A 147 10.06 -6.58 -15.88
C THR A 147 8.55 -6.87 -15.83
N LEU A 148 7.80 -6.40 -16.82
CA LEU A 148 6.38 -6.74 -16.96
C LEU A 148 6.18 -8.22 -17.28
N GLN A 149 7.00 -8.76 -18.18
CA GLN A 149 6.98 -10.18 -18.52
C GLN A 149 7.25 -11.06 -17.30
N LYS A 150 8.24 -10.71 -16.45
CA LYS A 150 8.49 -11.46 -15.21
C LYS A 150 7.29 -11.45 -14.25
N LEU A 151 6.58 -10.33 -14.15
CA LEU A 151 5.37 -10.26 -13.34
C LEU A 151 4.25 -11.11 -13.94
N ASP A 152 4.08 -11.08 -15.26
CA ASP A 152 3.11 -11.91 -15.97
C ASP A 152 3.41 -13.42 -15.80
N GLU A 153 4.67 -13.82 -15.94
CA GLU A 153 5.13 -15.18 -15.67
C GLU A 153 4.80 -15.61 -14.22
N TYR A 154 5.03 -14.73 -13.24
CA TYR A 154 4.68 -15.00 -11.86
C TYR A 154 3.17 -15.16 -11.66
N LEU A 155 2.35 -14.27 -12.22
CA LEU A 155 0.89 -14.31 -12.11
C LEU A 155 0.26 -15.53 -12.79
N ASN A 156 0.86 -16.01 -13.88
CA ASN A 156 0.38 -17.21 -14.58
C ASN A 156 0.88 -18.52 -13.95
N SER A 157 1.95 -18.47 -13.15
CA SER A 157 2.51 -19.66 -12.48
C SER A 157 1.71 -20.01 -11.22
N PRO A 158 1.21 -21.25 -11.05
CA PRO A 158 0.48 -21.63 -9.84
C PRO A 158 1.31 -21.47 -8.57
N LEU A 159 0.69 -20.98 -7.50
CA LEU A 159 1.29 -20.99 -6.16
C LEU A 159 1.24 -22.40 -5.55
N PRO A 160 2.09 -22.72 -4.55
CA PRO A 160 2.04 -24.00 -3.84
C PRO A 160 0.64 -24.34 -3.29
N ASP A 161 -0.09 -23.35 -2.78
CA ASP A 161 -1.47 -23.49 -2.27
C ASP A 161 -2.48 -23.91 -3.36
N GLU A 162 -2.15 -23.72 -4.65
CA GLU A 162 -3.02 -24.11 -5.77
C GLU A 162 -2.72 -25.52 -6.28
N ILE A 163 -1.62 -26.16 -5.86
CA ILE A 163 -1.20 -27.46 -6.39
C ILE A 163 -1.66 -28.57 -5.44
N ASP A 164 -2.53 -29.47 -5.92
CA ASP A 164 -2.90 -30.69 -5.22
C ASP A 164 -2.10 -31.88 -5.75
N GLU A 165 -1.13 -32.36 -4.95
CA GLU A 165 -0.27 -33.50 -5.30
C GLU A 165 -1.05 -34.81 -5.52
N ASN A 166 -2.30 -34.90 -5.07
CA ASN A 166 -3.16 -36.07 -5.25
C ASN A 166 -4.13 -35.94 -6.44
N SER A 167 -4.17 -34.77 -7.09
CA SER A 167 -5.00 -34.55 -8.27
C SER A 167 -4.37 -35.20 -9.51
N MET A 168 -5.20 -35.80 -10.36
CA MET A 168 -4.74 -36.28 -11.69
C MET A 168 -4.67 -35.16 -12.74
N GLU A 169 -5.11 -33.94 -12.39
CA GLU A 169 -5.08 -32.77 -13.27
C GLU A 169 -3.86 -31.89 -12.99
N ASP A 170 -2.98 -31.74 -13.97
CA ASP A 170 -1.89 -30.77 -13.92
C ASP A 170 -2.45 -29.35 -14.04
N ILE A 171 -2.42 -28.58 -12.94
CA ILE A 171 -2.73 -27.15 -12.99
C ILE A 171 -1.54 -26.44 -13.66
N LYS A 172 -1.70 -26.11 -14.94
CA LYS A 172 -0.65 -25.46 -15.75
C LYS A 172 -0.64 -23.93 -15.62
N PHE A 173 -1.77 -23.36 -15.24
CA PHE A 173 -1.95 -21.91 -15.12
C PHE A 173 -2.68 -21.59 -13.81
N SER A 174 -2.19 -20.57 -13.11
CA SER A 174 -2.84 -20.05 -11.90
C SER A 174 -4.21 -19.45 -12.23
N THR A 175 -5.13 -19.54 -11.27
CA THR A 175 -6.45 -18.90 -11.35
C THR A 175 -6.66 -17.85 -10.26
N ARG A 176 -5.62 -17.57 -9.47
CA ARG A 176 -5.67 -16.60 -8.38
C ARG A 176 -5.95 -15.19 -8.86
N LYS A 177 -6.62 -14.40 -8.01
CA LYS A 177 -7.02 -13.02 -8.34
C LYS A 177 -5.93 -11.98 -8.10
N PHE A 178 -5.04 -12.22 -7.13
CA PHE A 178 -4.05 -11.28 -6.62
C PHE A 178 -2.68 -11.95 -6.46
N LEU A 179 -1.66 -11.19 -6.07
CA LEU A 179 -0.28 -11.69 -6.06
C LEU A 179 -0.10 -13.00 -5.27
N ASP A 180 -0.72 -13.08 -4.09
CA ASP A 180 -0.51 -14.15 -3.12
C ASP A 180 -1.71 -15.10 -2.96
N GLY A 181 -2.75 -14.95 -3.80
CA GLY A 181 -3.96 -15.76 -3.72
C GLY A 181 -5.22 -15.02 -4.16
N ASN A 182 -6.36 -15.33 -3.54
CA ASN A 182 -7.66 -14.76 -3.90
C ASN A 182 -8.05 -13.50 -3.10
N GLU A 183 -7.27 -13.15 -2.08
CA GLU A 183 -7.44 -11.96 -1.26
C GLU A 183 -6.25 -11.01 -1.44
N MET A 184 -6.48 -9.71 -1.30
CA MET A 184 -5.40 -8.71 -1.39
C MET A 184 -4.51 -8.74 -0.15
N THR A 185 -3.21 -8.53 -0.39
CA THR A 185 -2.16 -8.49 0.62
C THR A 185 -1.41 -7.15 0.61
N LEU A 186 -0.44 -6.98 1.52
CA LEU A 186 0.48 -5.85 1.51
C LEU A 186 1.25 -5.72 0.18
N ALA A 187 1.55 -6.86 -0.47
CA ALA A 187 2.21 -6.87 -1.77
C ALA A 187 1.35 -6.18 -2.85
N ASP A 188 0.05 -6.46 -2.87
CA ASP A 188 -0.90 -5.84 -3.80
C ASP A 188 -1.04 -4.34 -3.53
N CYS A 189 -1.13 -3.95 -2.25
CA CYS A 189 -1.17 -2.54 -1.84
C CYS A 189 0.07 -1.77 -2.28
N ASN A 190 1.24 -2.41 -2.34
CA ASN A 190 2.47 -1.80 -2.81
C ASN A 190 2.55 -1.71 -4.34
N LEU A 191 2.14 -2.75 -5.05
CA LEU A 191 2.33 -2.87 -6.50
C LEU A 191 1.22 -2.20 -7.31
N LEU A 192 -0.05 -2.37 -6.95
CA LEU A 192 -1.20 -1.90 -7.74
C LEU A 192 -1.21 -0.38 -7.99
N PRO A 193 -0.94 0.49 -6.98
CA PRO A 193 -0.83 1.93 -7.22
C PRO A 193 0.24 2.29 -8.26
N LYS A 194 1.38 1.60 -8.22
CA LYS A 194 2.49 1.82 -9.16
C LYS A 194 2.11 1.35 -10.55
N LEU A 195 1.54 0.15 -10.70
CA LEU A 195 1.09 -0.37 -11.99
C LEU A 195 0.01 0.50 -12.61
N HIS A 196 -0.89 1.07 -11.81
CA HIS A 196 -1.89 2.01 -12.31
C HIS A 196 -1.24 3.25 -12.94
N ILE A 197 -0.22 3.83 -12.29
CA ILE A 197 0.54 4.95 -12.85
C ILE A 197 1.25 4.55 -14.14
N VAL A 198 1.87 3.36 -14.21
CA VAL A 198 2.49 2.85 -15.45
C VAL A 198 1.45 2.78 -16.57
N LYS A 199 0.29 2.19 -16.30
CA LYS A 199 -0.80 2.04 -17.29
C LYS A 199 -1.30 3.38 -17.82
N VAL A 200 -1.50 4.37 -16.94
CA VAL A 200 -1.99 5.70 -17.34
C VAL A 200 -0.88 6.47 -18.06
N GLY A 201 0.36 6.41 -17.56
CA GLY A 201 1.49 7.15 -18.11
C GLY A 201 1.98 6.64 -19.47
N LEU A 202 1.72 5.38 -19.82
CA LEU A 202 1.99 4.84 -21.16
C LEU A 202 0.86 5.09 -22.17
N ARG A 203 -0.29 5.60 -21.73
CA ARG A 203 -1.43 5.92 -22.61
C ARG A 203 -1.45 7.39 -23.07
N GLY A 204 -0.67 8.25 -22.43
CA GLY A 204 -0.52 9.66 -22.79
C GLY A 204 0.68 9.85 -23.70
#